data_AF-A0A0D2LEM2-F1
#
_entry.id   AF-A0A0D2LEM2-F1
#
_cell.length_a   1.000
_cell.length_b   1.000
_cell.length_c   1.000
_cell.angle_alpha   90.00
_cell.angle_beta   90.00
_cell.angle_gamma   90.00
#
_symmetry.space_group_name_H-M   'P 1'
#
loop_
_entity.id
_entity.type
_entity.pdbx_description
1 polymer ?
#
loop_
_entity_poly.entity_id
_entity_poly.type
_entity_poly.pdbx_seq_one_letter_code
_entity_poly.pdbx_strand_id
1 'polypeptide(L)'
;MQRTSAPAASAPIPELALSGTPTVCADQDTGEAADECRARVLASDVSKQEDYTRFENRSARVAGGVPVSTIDDEYTRSTLELAEKLETYFVIDVYDKQRVPLIKTIKTDAQTWVTKYARGGSVRKQSARRFYIAVDAVLGHFASNGLAPFPGRKAAAVKTSIDEARALLAEAK
;
A
#
# COMPACT_ATOMS: atom_id res chain seq x y z
N MET A 1 -28.76 36.48 -25.09
CA MET A 1 -28.51 35.46 -24.05
C MET A 1 -27.19 34.76 -24.38
N GLN A 2 -26.08 35.21 -23.80
CA GLN A 2 -24.77 34.57 -23.94
C GLN A 2 -24.26 34.28 -22.53
N ARG A 3 -24.07 32.99 -22.21
CA ARG A 3 -23.44 32.52 -20.98
C ARG A 3 -21.94 32.55 -21.20
N THR A 4 -21.24 33.43 -20.50
CA THR A 4 -19.77 33.40 -20.39
C THR A 4 -19.39 32.51 -19.21
N SER A 5 -18.66 31.43 -19.50
CA SER A 5 -18.07 30.53 -18.51
C SER A 5 -16.75 31.12 -17.99
N ALA A 6 -16.64 31.31 -16.67
CA ALA A 6 -15.39 31.66 -16.01
C ALA A 6 -14.49 30.42 -15.87
N PRO A 7 -13.18 30.49 -16.17
CA PRO A 7 -12.26 29.38 -15.91
C PRO A 7 -11.86 29.35 -14.44
N ALA A 8 -11.82 28.14 -13.88
CA ALA A 8 -11.39 27.85 -12.51
C ALA A 8 -9.91 28.21 -12.33
N ALA A 9 -9.62 29.02 -11.31
CA ALA A 9 -8.27 29.35 -10.90
C ALA A 9 -7.56 28.10 -10.39
N SER A 10 -6.56 27.62 -11.13
CA SER A 10 -5.62 26.61 -10.67
C SER A 10 -4.73 27.23 -9.59
N ALA A 11 -4.76 26.67 -8.38
CA ALA A 11 -3.79 27.02 -7.34
C ALA A 11 -2.37 26.67 -7.81
N PRO A 12 -1.36 27.53 -7.54
CA PRO A 12 0.02 27.21 -7.89
C PRO A 12 0.52 26.06 -7.01
N ILE A 13 1.10 25.06 -7.66
CA ILE A 13 1.86 23.99 -7.01
C ILE A 13 3.06 24.68 -6.32
N PRO A 14 3.37 24.39 -5.05
CA PRO A 14 4.56 24.92 -4.42
C PRO A 14 5.79 24.36 -5.15
N GLU A 15 6.39 25.20 -5.96
CA GLU A 15 7.71 24.98 -6.53
C GLU A 15 8.67 24.81 -5.35
N LEU A 16 9.18 23.60 -5.13
CA LEU A 16 10.34 23.42 -4.27
C LEU A 16 11.44 24.29 -4.87
N ALA A 17 11.67 25.45 -4.27
CA ALA A 17 12.79 26.31 -4.60
C ALA A 17 14.07 25.54 -4.26
N LEU A 18 14.57 24.73 -5.20
CA LEU A 18 15.99 24.44 -5.27
C LEU A 18 16.66 25.78 -5.59
N SER A 19 17.01 26.53 -4.54
CA SER A 19 17.79 27.74 -4.67
C SER A 19 19.20 27.35 -5.12
N GLY A 20 19.39 27.28 -6.43
CA GLY A 20 20.68 27.03 -7.08
C GLY A 20 20.54 26.05 -8.23
N THR A 21 20.90 26.49 -9.44
CA THR A 21 21.19 25.57 -10.54
C THR A 21 22.29 24.61 -10.09
N PRO A 22 22.15 23.28 -10.28
CA PRO A 22 23.20 22.34 -9.91
C PRO A 22 24.47 22.69 -10.70
N THR A 23 25.54 23.05 -9.99
CA THR A 23 26.85 23.31 -10.61
C THR A 23 27.41 21.98 -11.12
N VAL A 24 27.49 21.81 -12.43
CA VAL A 24 28.04 20.61 -13.07
C VAL A 24 29.53 20.86 -13.35
N CYS A 25 30.42 20.21 -12.60
CA CYS A 25 31.88 20.37 -12.75
C CYS A 25 32.50 19.68 -13.98
N ALA A 26 31.70 19.36 -15.01
CA ALA A 26 32.11 18.61 -16.20
C ALA A 26 32.42 19.52 -17.40
N ASP A 27 32.27 20.84 -17.25
CA ASP A 27 32.48 21.87 -18.27
C ASP A 27 33.90 22.47 -18.27
N GLN A 28 34.80 21.97 -17.43
CA GLN A 28 36.17 22.46 -17.30
C GLN A 28 37.15 21.71 -18.21
N ASP A 29 38.01 22.44 -18.93
CA ASP A 29 38.88 21.92 -19.98
C ASP A 29 40.03 21.01 -19.48
N THR A 30 40.32 21.00 -18.18
CA THR A 30 41.35 20.14 -17.58
C THR A 30 40.81 19.35 -16.38
N GLY A 31 41.33 18.13 -16.19
CA GLY A 31 40.94 17.27 -15.07
C GLY A 31 41.18 17.91 -13.70
N GLU A 32 42.27 18.67 -13.56
CA GLU A 32 42.61 19.39 -12.32
C GLU A 32 41.57 20.47 -11.97
N ALA A 33 41.11 21.25 -12.97
CA ALA A 33 40.07 22.26 -12.77
C ALA A 33 38.71 21.63 -12.43
N ALA A 34 38.40 20.46 -13.00
CA ALA A 34 37.19 19.70 -12.66
C ALA A 34 37.25 19.17 -11.21
N ASP A 35 38.42 18.73 -10.74
CA ASP A 35 38.64 18.25 -9.38
C ASP A 35 38.53 19.38 -8.35
N GLU A 36 39.10 20.56 -8.64
CA GLU A 36 38.94 21.75 -7.80
C GLU A 36 37.48 22.21 -7.70
N CYS A 37 36.73 22.16 -8.82
CA CYS A 37 35.30 22.46 -8.81
C CYS A 37 34.54 21.52 -7.87
N ARG A 38 34.81 20.20 -7.93
CA ARG A 38 34.17 19.20 -7.07
C ARG A 38 34.51 19.44 -5.60
N ALA A 39 35.77 19.74 -5.29
CA ALA A 39 36.22 20.04 -3.94
C ALA A 39 35.47 21.24 -3.35
N ARG A 40 35.26 22.30 -4.14
CA ARG A 40 34.51 23.49 -3.72
C ARG A 40 33.03 23.20 -3.48
N VAL A 41 32.39 22.41 -4.33
CA VAL A 41 30.98 22.02 -4.16
C VAL A 41 30.82 21.18 -2.88
N LEU A 42 31.66 20.16 -2.69
CA LEU A 42 31.63 19.31 -1.50
C LEU A 42 31.86 20.13 -0.21
N ALA A 43 32.80 21.08 -0.22
CA ALA A 43 33.03 21.97 0.92
C ALA A 43 31.78 22.84 1.24
N SER A 44 31.08 23.31 0.21
CA SER A 44 29.85 24.08 0.39
C SER A 44 28.69 23.22 0.91
N ASP A 45 28.61 21.96 0.53
CA ASP A 45 27.57 21.02 0.96
C ASP A 45 27.77 20.57 2.40
N VAL A 46 29.02 20.36 2.83
CA VAL A 46 29.35 20.07 4.24
C VAL A 46 28.87 21.20 5.16
N SER A 47 28.98 22.46 4.73
CA SER A 47 28.50 23.60 5.53
C SER A 47 26.97 23.68 5.65
N LYS A 48 26.25 23.06 4.70
CA LYS A 48 24.78 23.00 4.63
C LYS A 48 24.22 21.67 5.13
N GLN A 49 25.08 20.75 5.55
CA GLN A 49 24.69 19.43 6.02
C GLN A 49 23.98 19.59 7.38
N GLU A 50 22.66 19.41 7.39
CA GLU A 50 21.93 19.33 8.65
C GLU A 50 22.32 18.07 9.41
N ASP A 51 22.53 18.20 10.72
CA ASP A 51 22.86 17.07 11.60
C ASP A 51 21.67 16.11 11.67
N TYR A 52 21.87 14.88 11.20
CA TYR A 52 20.86 13.83 11.17
C TYR A 52 20.35 13.47 12.58
N THR A 53 21.16 13.73 13.62
CA THR A 53 20.80 13.49 15.02
C THR A 53 19.81 14.52 15.58
N ARG A 54 19.67 15.69 14.93
CA ARG A 54 18.71 16.75 15.33
C ARG A 54 17.25 16.27 15.31
N PHE A 55 16.96 15.22 14.56
CA PHE A 55 15.63 14.65 14.43
C PHE A 55 15.35 13.48 15.40
N GLU A 56 16.34 12.96 16.12
CA GLU A 56 16.13 11.83 17.06
C GLU A 56 15.24 12.21 18.25
N ASN A 57 15.26 13.47 18.67
CA ASN A 57 14.48 13.95 19.83
C ASN A 57 13.16 14.65 19.44
N ARG A 58 12.86 14.76 18.15
CA ARG A 58 11.51 15.15 17.72
C ARG A 58 10.65 13.90 17.79
N SER A 59 10.04 13.68 18.95
CA SER A 59 8.84 12.86 19.05
C SER A 59 7.82 13.48 18.11
N ALA A 60 7.81 13.01 16.86
CA ALA A 60 6.80 13.35 15.90
C ALA A 60 5.48 12.99 16.58
N ARG A 61 4.72 14.01 16.99
CA ARG A 61 3.30 13.83 17.27
C ARG A 61 2.73 13.39 15.93
N VAL A 62 2.66 12.08 15.74
CA VAL A 62 1.96 11.46 14.63
C VAL A 62 0.56 12.07 14.70
N ALA A 63 0.29 13.00 13.80
CA ALA A 63 -1.03 13.58 13.65
C ALA A 63 -2.02 12.42 13.62
N GLY A 64 -3.01 12.46 14.53
CA GLY A 64 -3.84 11.32 14.93
C GLY A 64 -3.99 10.29 13.82
N GLY A 65 -3.36 9.13 14.02
CA GLY A 65 -3.46 8.02 13.08
C GLY A 65 -4.92 7.69 12.82
N VAL A 66 -5.21 7.26 11.59
CA VAL A 66 -6.54 6.74 11.22
C VAL A 66 -7.02 5.79 12.33
N PRO A 67 -8.24 5.96 12.85
CA PRO A 67 -8.74 5.12 13.94
C PRO A 67 -8.58 3.65 13.56
N VAL A 68 -7.81 2.95 14.38
CA VAL A 68 -7.60 1.50 14.29
C VAL A 68 -8.95 0.85 14.52
N SER A 69 -9.44 0.06 13.56
CA SER A 69 -10.64 -0.75 13.80
C SER A 69 -10.35 -1.71 14.96
N THR A 70 -11.21 -1.70 15.96
CA THR A 70 -11.16 -2.69 17.04
C THR A 70 -11.40 -4.07 16.44
N ILE A 71 -10.64 -5.05 16.92
CA ILE A 71 -10.87 -6.46 16.58
C ILE A 71 -11.95 -6.95 17.53
N ASP A 72 -13.18 -6.91 17.03
CA ASP A 72 -14.43 -7.23 17.69
C ASP A 72 -15.06 -8.50 17.06
N ASP A 73 -16.24 -8.88 17.54
CA ASP A 73 -16.98 -10.02 16.98
C ASP A 73 -17.31 -9.80 15.49
N GLU A 74 -17.45 -8.54 15.07
CA GLU A 74 -17.67 -8.18 13.67
C GLU A 74 -16.46 -8.51 12.79
N TYR A 75 -15.24 -8.28 13.27
CA TYR A 75 -14.02 -8.74 12.59
C TYR A 75 -14.02 -10.25 12.40
N THR A 76 -14.32 -11.02 13.44
CA THR A 76 -14.31 -12.50 13.36
C THR A 76 -15.36 -12.97 12.36
N ARG A 77 -16.59 -12.43 12.44
CA ARG A 77 -17.68 -12.75 11.53
C ARG A 77 -17.34 -12.41 10.07
N SER A 78 -16.92 -11.18 9.80
CA SER A 78 -16.61 -10.73 8.44
C SER A 78 -15.42 -11.47 7.82
N THR A 79 -14.43 -11.85 8.64
CA THR A 79 -13.28 -12.65 8.19
C THR A 79 -13.72 -14.07 7.81
N LEU A 80 -14.58 -14.71 8.61
CA LEU A 80 -15.11 -16.05 8.31
C LEU A 80 -16.01 -16.05 7.06
N GLU A 81 -16.91 -15.07 6.94
CA GLU A 81 -17.77 -14.91 5.75
C GLU A 81 -16.95 -14.71 4.46
N LEU A 82 -15.88 -13.91 4.53
CA LEU A 82 -14.98 -13.71 3.38
C LEU A 82 -14.15 -14.97 3.09
N ALA A 83 -13.70 -15.70 4.11
CA ALA A 83 -12.98 -16.96 3.94
C ALA A 83 -13.84 -18.00 3.20
N GLU A 84 -15.11 -18.16 3.57
CA GLU A 84 -16.05 -19.08 2.91
C GLU A 84 -16.27 -18.71 1.43
N LYS A 85 -16.39 -17.42 1.12
CA LYS A 85 -16.49 -16.93 -0.27
C LYS A 85 -15.23 -17.25 -1.08
N LEU A 86 -14.06 -17.07 -0.49
CA LEU A 86 -12.78 -17.41 -1.14
C LEU A 86 -12.67 -18.91 -1.41
N GLU A 87 -13.08 -19.76 -0.47
CA GLU A 87 -13.11 -21.21 -0.67
C GLU A 87 -14.07 -21.62 -1.77
N THR A 88 -15.28 -21.04 -1.76
CA THR A 88 -16.27 -21.25 -2.83
C THR A 88 -15.68 -20.87 -4.19
N TYR A 89 -14.94 -19.76 -4.27
CA TYR A 89 -14.28 -19.32 -5.50
C TYR A 89 -13.18 -20.28 -5.99
N PHE A 90 -12.50 -20.99 -5.09
CA PHE A 90 -11.51 -22.00 -5.48
C PHE A 90 -12.12 -23.34 -5.89
N VAL A 91 -13.37 -23.61 -5.53
CA VAL A 91 -14.08 -24.86 -5.85
C VAL A 91 -14.98 -24.71 -7.07
N ILE A 92 -15.54 -23.51 -7.30
CA ILE A 92 -16.45 -23.26 -8.42
C ILE A 92 -15.75 -23.49 -9.76
N ASP A 93 -16.47 -24.12 -10.69
CA ASP A 93 -15.95 -24.37 -12.03
C ASP A 93 -15.74 -23.07 -12.82
N VAL A 94 -14.78 -23.11 -13.74
CA VAL A 94 -14.40 -21.94 -14.56
C VAL A 94 -15.54 -21.53 -15.50
N TYR A 95 -16.39 -22.47 -15.92
CA TYR A 95 -17.50 -22.25 -16.85
C TYR A 95 -18.82 -21.95 -16.14
N ASP A 96 -18.85 -21.89 -14.80
CA ASP A 96 -20.05 -21.56 -14.05
C ASP A 96 -20.44 -20.08 -14.22
N LYS A 97 -21.71 -19.83 -14.52
CA LYS A 97 -22.29 -18.48 -14.68
C LYS A 97 -22.26 -17.68 -13.37
N GLN A 98 -22.22 -18.34 -12.22
CA GLN A 98 -22.14 -17.71 -10.89
C GLN A 98 -20.73 -17.24 -10.53
N ARG A 99 -19.70 -17.65 -11.28
CA ARG A 99 -18.31 -17.26 -11.00
C ARG A 99 -18.06 -15.76 -11.14
N VAL A 100 -18.61 -15.13 -12.18
CA VAL A 100 -18.42 -13.68 -12.41
C VAL A 100 -19.09 -12.83 -11.32
N PRO A 101 -20.36 -13.08 -10.93
CA PRO A 101 -20.96 -12.47 -9.75
C PRO A 101 -20.13 -12.67 -8.48
N LEU A 102 -19.68 -13.90 -8.22
CA LEU A 102 -18.88 -14.22 -7.04
C LEU A 102 -17.57 -13.43 -6.97
N ILE A 103 -16.84 -13.31 -8.09
CA ILE A 103 -15.61 -12.50 -8.17
C ILE A 103 -15.89 -11.02 -7.84
N LYS A 104 -17.01 -10.47 -8.33
CA LYS A 104 -17.40 -9.08 -8.03
C LYS A 104 -17.67 -8.90 -6.54
N THR A 105 -18.43 -9.80 -5.93
CA THR A 105 -18.71 -9.78 -4.50
C THR A 105 -17.44 -9.89 -3.67
N ILE A 106 -16.56 -10.85 -4.00
CA ILE A 106 -15.27 -11.02 -3.31
C ILE A 106 -14.42 -9.76 -3.44
N LYS A 107 -14.36 -9.14 -4.61
CA LYS A 107 -13.58 -7.91 -4.81
C LYS A 107 -14.06 -6.78 -3.90
N THR A 108 -15.37 -6.56 -3.83
CA THR A 108 -15.96 -5.53 -2.97
C THR A 108 -15.74 -5.84 -1.50
N ASP A 109 -16.05 -7.05 -1.06
CA ASP A 109 -15.94 -7.46 0.35
C ASP A 109 -14.50 -7.45 0.83
N ALA A 110 -13.57 -7.94 0.00
CA ALA A 110 -12.15 -7.91 0.28
C ALA A 110 -11.60 -6.48 0.38
N GLN A 111 -12.01 -5.57 -0.51
CA GLN A 111 -11.59 -4.17 -0.44
C GLN A 111 -12.14 -3.48 0.81
N THR A 112 -13.40 -3.73 1.17
CA THR A 112 -14.01 -3.22 2.40
C THR A 112 -13.29 -3.79 3.63
N TRP A 113 -13.02 -5.10 3.65
CA TRP A 113 -12.31 -5.76 4.75
C TRP A 113 -10.89 -5.20 4.92
N VAL A 114 -10.13 -5.05 3.83
CA VAL A 114 -8.77 -4.47 3.85
C VAL A 114 -8.82 -3.02 4.33
N THR A 115 -9.77 -2.22 3.83
CA THR A 115 -9.88 -0.81 4.24
C THR A 115 -10.21 -0.68 5.73
N LYS A 116 -11.04 -1.59 6.26
CA LYS A 116 -11.46 -1.58 7.67
C LYS A 116 -10.39 -2.15 8.61
N TYR A 117 -9.78 -3.28 8.26
CA TYR A 117 -8.95 -4.07 9.18
C TYR A 117 -7.45 -4.07 8.85
N ALA A 118 -7.04 -3.72 7.62
CA ALA A 118 -5.62 -3.65 7.26
C ALA A 118 -4.96 -2.30 7.62
N ARG A 119 -5.75 -1.25 7.88
CA ARG A 119 -5.24 0.11 8.14
C ARG A 119 -4.98 0.32 9.64
N GLY A 120 -3.71 0.18 10.03
CA GLY A 120 -3.20 0.60 11.35
C GLY A 120 -3.71 -0.28 12.51
N GLY A 121 -2.80 -0.84 13.30
CA GLY A 121 -3.12 -1.49 14.58
C GLY A 121 -3.75 -2.90 14.51
N SER A 122 -4.75 -3.16 13.70
CA SER A 122 -5.41 -4.48 13.58
C SER A 122 -4.54 -5.52 12.84
N VAL A 123 -3.70 -5.08 11.90
CA VAL A 123 -2.58 -5.87 11.34
C VAL A 123 -1.56 -6.30 12.39
N ARG A 124 -1.62 -5.80 13.64
CA ARG A 124 -0.70 -6.28 14.69
C ARG A 124 -1.03 -7.71 15.13
N LYS A 125 -2.28 -8.17 15.00
CA LYS A 125 -2.64 -9.56 15.31
C LYS A 125 -2.19 -10.50 14.20
N GLN A 126 -1.69 -11.66 14.59
CA GLN A 126 -1.17 -12.66 13.66
C GLN A 126 -2.24 -13.18 12.70
N SER A 127 -3.48 -13.37 13.16
CA SER A 127 -4.62 -13.80 12.32
C SER A 127 -4.90 -12.81 11.18
N ALA A 128 -4.94 -11.52 11.46
CA ALA A 128 -5.16 -10.48 10.46
C ALA A 128 -4.06 -10.43 9.41
N ARG A 129 -2.79 -10.65 9.80
CA ARG A 129 -1.66 -10.71 8.85
C ARG A 129 -1.78 -11.90 7.91
N ARG A 130 -2.07 -13.09 8.44
CA ARG A 130 -2.23 -14.30 7.63
C ARG A 130 -3.39 -14.16 6.65
N PHE A 131 -4.50 -13.62 7.11
CA PHE A 131 -5.65 -13.38 6.25
C PHE A 131 -5.40 -12.29 5.21
N TYR A 132 -4.68 -11.22 5.57
CA TYR A 132 -4.30 -10.17 4.62
C TYR A 132 -3.46 -10.72 3.46
N ILE A 133 -2.49 -11.61 3.74
CA ILE A 133 -1.67 -12.26 2.70
C ILE A 133 -2.56 -13.04 1.71
N ALA A 134 -3.56 -13.78 2.23
CA ALA A 134 -4.52 -14.50 1.39
C ALA A 134 -5.34 -13.54 0.51
N VAL A 135 -5.90 -12.49 1.10
CA VAL A 135 -6.75 -11.52 0.41
C VAL A 135 -5.97 -10.72 -0.64
N ASP A 136 -4.76 -10.26 -0.29
CA ASP A 136 -3.88 -9.51 -1.19
C ASP A 136 -3.48 -10.34 -2.42
N ALA A 137 -3.16 -11.61 -2.23
CA ALA A 137 -2.86 -12.52 -3.34
C ALA A 137 -4.05 -12.69 -4.31
N VAL A 138 -5.27 -12.75 -3.79
CA VAL A 138 -6.49 -12.90 -4.59
C VAL A 138 -6.84 -11.60 -5.32
N LEU A 139 -6.80 -10.47 -4.61
CA LEU A 139 -7.02 -9.15 -5.22
C LEU A 139 -5.97 -8.82 -6.28
N GLY A 140 -4.70 -9.14 -6.03
CA GLY A 140 -3.61 -9.00 -6.98
C GLY A 140 -3.86 -9.83 -8.24
N HIS A 141 -4.33 -11.08 -8.10
CA HIS A 141 -4.70 -11.90 -9.27
C HIS A 141 -5.85 -11.30 -10.05
N PHE A 142 -6.91 -10.82 -9.39
CA PHE A 142 -8.03 -10.17 -10.06
C PHE A 142 -7.62 -8.87 -10.77
N ALA A 143 -6.66 -8.14 -10.22
CA ALA A 143 -6.13 -6.93 -10.83
C ALA A 143 -5.28 -7.24 -12.07
N SER A 144 -4.39 -8.23 -12.00
CA SER A 144 -3.46 -8.55 -13.09
C SER A 144 -4.08 -9.42 -14.18
N ASN A 145 -4.96 -10.37 -13.82
CA ASN A 145 -5.46 -11.41 -14.73
C ASN A 145 -6.99 -11.35 -14.93
N GLY A 146 -7.69 -10.45 -14.25
CA GLY A 146 -9.14 -10.28 -14.39
C GLY A 146 -9.91 -11.55 -14.03
N LEU A 147 -10.61 -12.12 -15.01
CA LEU A 147 -11.45 -13.31 -14.87
C LEU A 147 -10.71 -14.63 -15.13
N ALA A 148 -9.39 -14.62 -15.34
CA ALA A 148 -8.62 -15.84 -15.54
C ALA A 148 -8.75 -16.80 -14.34
N PRO A 149 -8.67 -18.12 -14.54
CA PRO A 149 -8.67 -19.10 -13.46
C PRO A 149 -7.48 -18.85 -12.51
N PHE A 150 -7.71 -19.08 -11.21
CA PHE A 150 -6.65 -18.88 -10.21
C PHE A 150 -5.61 -20.01 -10.30
N PRO A 151 -4.30 -19.72 -10.32
CA PRO A 151 -3.28 -20.76 -10.45
C PRO A 151 -3.31 -21.72 -9.25
N GLY A 152 -3.40 -23.03 -9.50
CA GLY A 152 -3.54 -24.04 -8.44
C GLY A 152 -2.42 -24.01 -7.39
N ARG A 153 -1.16 -23.77 -7.82
CA ARG A 153 -0.02 -23.61 -6.89
C ARG A 153 -0.21 -22.44 -5.92
N LYS A 154 -0.72 -21.30 -6.42
CA LYS A 154 -1.03 -20.14 -5.58
C LYS A 154 -2.25 -20.41 -4.72
N ALA A 155 -3.25 -21.14 -5.24
CA ALA A 155 -4.47 -21.47 -4.51
C ALA A 155 -4.16 -22.26 -3.23
N ALA A 156 -3.25 -23.23 -3.30
CA ALA A 156 -2.83 -24.01 -2.14
C ALA A 156 -2.21 -23.11 -1.05
N ALA A 157 -1.30 -22.21 -1.42
CA ALA A 157 -0.68 -21.28 -0.47
C ALA A 157 -1.70 -20.31 0.17
N VAL A 158 -2.67 -19.84 -0.62
CA VAL A 158 -3.76 -19.00 -0.11
C VAL A 158 -4.65 -19.77 0.86
N LYS A 159 -5.02 -21.02 0.54
CA LYS A 159 -5.80 -21.88 1.43
C LYS A 159 -5.09 -22.11 2.76
N THR A 160 -3.79 -22.44 2.74
CA THR A 160 -2.99 -22.56 3.98
C THR A 160 -3.02 -21.28 4.81
N SER A 161 -2.92 -20.11 4.17
CA SER A 161 -2.98 -18.82 4.88
C SER A 161 -4.35 -18.54 5.49
N ILE A 162 -5.43 -18.98 4.84
CA ILE A 162 -6.80 -18.89 5.36
C ILE A 162 -6.98 -19.83 6.57
N ASP A 163 -6.47 -21.06 6.47
CA ASP A 163 -6.56 -22.06 7.54
C ASP A 163 -5.77 -21.63 8.79
N GLU A 164 -4.55 -21.10 8.60
CA GLU A 164 -3.75 -20.50 9.67
C GLU A 164 -4.49 -19.32 10.32
N ALA A 165 -5.13 -18.47 9.52
CA ALA A 165 -5.92 -17.37 10.06
C ALA A 165 -7.11 -17.88 10.89
N ARG A 166 -7.82 -18.92 10.44
CA ARG A 166 -8.92 -19.55 11.19
C ARG A 166 -8.47 -20.18 12.50
N ALA A 167 -7.35 -20.89 12.50
CA ALA A 167 -6.79 -21.47 13.72
C ALA A 167 -6.48 -20.38 14.75
N LEU A 168 -5.83 -19.30 14.32
CA LEU A 168 -5.51 -18.16 15.19
C LEU A 168 -6.76 -17.39 15.67
N LEU A 169 -7.85 -17.41 14.91
CA LEU A 169 -9.13 -16.85 15.35
C LEU A 169 -9.81 -17.74 16.40
N ALA A 170 -9.67 -19.06 16.30
CA ALA A 170 -10.21 -20.01 17.25
C ALA A 170 -9.44 -20.01 18.59
N GLU A 171 -8.12 -19.84 18.54
CA GLU A 171 -7.25 -19.74 19.73
C GLU A 171 -7.40 -18.41 20.48
N ALA A 172 -7.80 -17.35 19.79
CA ALA A 172 -7.97 -16.01 20.38
C ALA A 172 -9.33 -15.81 21.06
N LYS A 173 -10.16 -16.86 21.14
CA LYS A 173 -11.50 -16.87 21.72
C LYS A 173 -11.47 -17.44 23.14
#